data_AF-A0A9Q3J4H3-F1
#
_entry.id   AF-A0A9Q3J4H3-F1
#
_cell.length_a   1.000
_cell.length_b   1.000
_cell.length_c   1.000
_cell.angle_alpha   90.00
_cell.angle_beta   90.00
_cell.angle_gamma   90.00
#
_symmetry.space_group_name_H-M   'P 1'
#
loop_
_entity.id
_entity.type
_entity.pdbx_description
1 polymer ?
#
loop_
_entity_poly.entity_id
_entity_poly.type
_entity_poly.pdbx_seq_one_letter_code
_entity_poly.pdbx_strand_id
1 'polypeptide(L)'
;MVYKEMGLFKNPHLFFDKGQYLLADSAYPLTETLIPSFKAPMSNTQINTEFNFCLARARVRNEHVIGILKGRWASLRELRLKLNDKDDITSYVD
;
A
#
# COMPACT_ATOMS: atom_id res chain seq x y z
N MET A 1 -9.44 -9.93 2.21
CA MET A 1 -8.76 -8.60 2.14
C MET A 1 -7.45 -8.80 1.42
N VAL A 2 -7.19 -8.07 0.33
CA VAL A 2 -6.02 -8.27 -0.55
C VAL A 2 -4.70 -8.34 0.23
N TYR A 3 -4.55 -7.52 1.28
CA TYR A 3 -3.35 -7.52 2.13
C TYR A 3 -3.03 -8.89 2.76
N LYS A 4 -4.04 -9.66 3.20
CA LYS A 4 -3.81 -10.99 3.79
C LYS A 4 -3.24 -11.98 2.77
N GLU A 5 -3.44 -11.72 1.48
CA GLU A 5 -2.92 -12.54 0.40
C GLU A 5 -1.50 -12.14 -0.02
N MET A 6 -1.04 -10.94 0.36
CA MET A 6 0.28 -10.43 0.00
C MET A 6 1.38 -11.21 0.74
N GLY A 7 2.51 -11.42 0.06
CA GLY A 7 3.69 -12.09 0.65
C GLY A 7 4.21 -11.39 1.91
N LEU A 8 4.02 -10.08 1.99
CA LEU A 8 4.42 -9.24 3.12
C LEU A 8 3.62 -9.58 4.41
N PHE A 9 2.37 -10.03 4.28
CA PHE A 9 1.57 -10.56 5.38
C PHE A 9 1.86 -12.03 5.66
N LYS A 10 2.02 -12.84 4.61
CA LYS A 10 2.24 -14.30 4.73
C LYS A 10 3.63 -14.66 5.26
N ASN A 11 4.65 -13.90 4.88
CA ASN A 11 6.07 -14.16 5.16
C ASN A 11 6.81 -12.87 5.58
N PRO A 12 6.41 -12.20 6.69
CA PRO A 12 6.96 -10.89 7.07
C PRO A 12 8.47 -10.88 7.30
N HIS A 13 9.05 -12.00 7.75
CA HIS A 13 10.49 -12.16 7.98
C HIS A 13 11.36 -12.02 6.72
N LEU A 14 10.78 -12.11 5.52
CA LEU A 14 11.49 -11.88 4.26
C LEU A 14 11.57 -10.39 3.89
N PHE A 15 10.78 -9.53 4.54
CA PHE A 15 10.62 -8.12 4.19
C PHE A 15 10.98 -7.16 5.33
N PHE A 16 11.03 -7.65 6.57
CA PHE A 16 11.29 -6.84 7.76
C PHE A 16 12.36 -7.49 8.63
N ASP A 17 13.35 -6.69 9.00
CA ASP A 17 14.22 -7.02 10.13
C ASP A 17 13.50 -6.79 11.46
N LYS A 18 14.10 -7.30 12.54
CA LYS A 18 13.56 -7.13 13.90
C LYS A 18 13.35 -5.65 14.22
N GLY A 19 12.11 -5.31 14.58
CA GLY A 19 11.70 -3.95 14.96
C GLY A 19 11.29 -3.04 13.80
N GLN A 20 11.36 -3.53 12.55
CA GLN A 20 10.84 -2.78 11.40
C GLN A 20 9.33 -3.03 11.22
N TYR A 21 8.64 -2.00 10.74
CA TYR A 21 7.20 -2.04 10.52
C TYR A 21 6.76 -1.03 9.45
N LEU A 22 5.59 -1.28 8.86
CA LEU A 22 4.94 -0.38 7.92
C LEU A 22 3.88 0.46 8.64
N LEU A 23 3.78 1.75 8.29
CA LEU A 23 2.64 2.58 8.67
C LEU A 23 1.57 2.51 7.58
N ALA A 24 0.32 2.26 7.96
CA ALA A 24 -0.75 2.04 6.98
C ALA A 24 -2.07 2.72 7.34
N ASP A 25 -3.06 2.60 6.45
CA ASP A 25 -4.42 3.04 6.72
C ASP A 25 -5.05 2.29 7.89
N SER A 26 -5.99 2.94 8.54
CA SER A 26 -6.96 2.35 9.47
C SER A 26 -7.69 1.12 8.89
N ALA A 27 -7.82 0.99 7.57
CA ALA A 27 -8.40 -0.17 6.93
C ALA A 27 -7.57 -1.45 7.07
N TYR A 28 -6.26 -1.34 7.36
CA TYR A 28 -5.37 -2.48 7.57
C TYR A 28 -5.40 -2.95 9.03
N PRO A 29 -5.18 -4.25 9.28
CA PRO A 29 -5.14 -4.80 10.63
C PRO A 29 -3.82 -4.46 11.31
N LEU A 30 -3.84 -4.20 12.62
CA LEU A 30 -2.62 -4.12 13.42
C LEU A 30 -1.92 -5.49 13.46
N THR A 31 -0.62 -5.51 13.15
CA THR A 31 0.24 -6.71 13.22
C THR A 31 1.61 -6.33 13.80
N GLU A 32 2.50 -7.30 14.00
CA GLU A 32 3.88 -7.05 14.46
C GLU A 32 4.68 -6.15 13.50
N THR A 33 4.36 -6.19 12.21
CA THR A 33 5.07 -5.46 11.15
C THR A 33 4.20 -4.42 10.45
N LEU A 34 3.01 -4.13 10.96
CA LEU A 34 2.12 -3.11 10.41
C LEU A 34 1.36 -2.36 11.51
N ILE A 35 1.52 -1.04 11.52
CA ILE A 35 0.86 -0.10 12.44
C ILE A 35 -0.13 0.74 11.64
N PRO A 36 -1.45 0.56 11.81
CA PRO A 36 -2.47 1.35 11.14
C PRO A 36 -2.69 2.69 11.85
N SER A 37 -3.33 3.65 11.16
CA SER A 37 -3.86 4.84 11.82
C SER A 37 -4.95 4.51 12.83
N PHE A 38 -5.04 5.33 13.88
CA PHE A 38 -6.05 5.18 14.92
C PHE A 38 -7.44 5.51 14.38
N LYS A 39 -8.44 4.73 14.81
CA LYS A 39 -9.88 5.00 14.58
C LYS A 39 -10.51 5.62 15.83
N ALA A 40 -11.65 6.27 15.65
CA ALA A 40 -12.45 6.73 16.78
C ALA A 40 -12.89 5.54 17.66
N PRO A 41 -12.93 5.71 19.00
CA PRO A 41 -12.68 6.95 19.74
C PRO A 41 -11.20 7.22 20.03
N MET A 42 -10.28 6.26 19.80
CA MET A 42 -8.87 6.42 20.15
C MET A 42 -8.17 7.54 19.38
N SER A 43 -8.59 7.80 18.15
CA SER A 43 -8.09 8.91 17.33
C SER A 43 -8.34 10.29 17.94
N ASN A 44 -9.24 10.41 18.92
CA ASN A 44 -9.63 11.70 19.50
C ASN A 44 -8.68 12.17 20.62
N THR A 45 -7.73 11.33 21.04
CA THR A 45 -6.66 11.78 21.93
C THR A 45 -5.69 12.64 21.13
N GLN A 46 -5.10 13.63 21.79
CA GLN A 46 -4.18 14.58 21.15
C GLN A 46 -3.02 13.85 20.45
N ILE A 47 -2.39 12.90 21.14
CA ILE A 47 -1.24 12.17 20.62
C ILE A 47 -1.58 11.32 19.38
N ASN A 48 -2.75 10.67 19.37
CA ASN A 48 -3.18 9.86 18.23
C ASN A 48 -3.66 10.72 17.07
N THR A 49 -4.21 11.91 17.36
CA THR A 49 -4.57 12.91 16.34
C THR A 49 -3.30 13.39 15.62
N GLU A 50 -2.26 13.75 16.37
CA GLU A 50 -0.97 14.17 15.82
C GLU A 50 -0.28 13.06 15.01
N PHE A 51 -0.30 11.83 15.52
CA PHE A 51 0.19 10.66 14.78
C PHE A 51 -0.54 10.49 13.45
N ASN A 52 -1.88 10.48 13.47
CA ASN A 52 -2.70 10.34 12.27
C ASN A 52 -2.48 11.50 11.29
N PHE A 53 -2.30 12.73 11.79
CA PHE A 53 -2.02 13.90 10.96
C PHE A 53 -0.68 13.77 10.22
N CYS A 54 0.38 13.36 10.91
CA CYS A 54 1.68 13.10 10.30
C CYS A 54 1.60 11.99 9.24
N LEU A 55 0.90 10.90 9.55
CA LEU A 55 0.69 9.80 8.61
C LEU A 55 -0.10 10.26 7.37
N ALA A 56 -1.17 11.01 7.55
CA ALA A 56 -1.98 11.57 6.45
C ALA A 56 -1.13 12.48 5.53
N ARG A 57 -0.29 13.34 6.11
CA ARG A 57 0.63 14.20 5.33
C ARG A 57 1.60 13.40 4.46
N ALA A 58 2.19 12.33 4.98
CA ALA A 58 3.06 11.46 4.21
C ALA A 58 2.29 10.78 3.06
N ARG A 59 1.06 10.35 3.33
CA ARG A 59 0.20 9.70 2.33
C ARG A 59 -0.23 10.61 1.19
N VAL A 60 -0.54 11.87 1.46
CA VAL A 60 -0.87 12.84 0.41
C VAL A 60 0.23 12.88 -0.65
N ARG A 61 1.50 12.82 -0.24
CA ARG A 61 2.64 12.78 -1.18
C ARG A 61 2.68 11.46 -1.96
N ASN A 62 2.53 10.32 -1.29
CA ASN A 62 2.53 9.00 -1.93
C ASN A 62 1.40 8.89 -2.96
N GLU A 63 0.19 9.29 -2.59
CA GLU A 63 -1.00 9.25 -3.45
C GLU A 63 -0.88 10.23 -4.62
N HIS A 64 -0.32 11.42 -4.40
CA HIS A 64 -0.04 12.37 -5.47
C HIS A 64 0.95 11.81 -6.50
N VAL A 65 2.05 11.21 -6.04
CA VAL A 65 3.03 10.56 -6.93
C VAL A 65 2.37 9.40 -7.68
N ILE A 66 1.66 8.50 -6.99
CA ILE A 66 0.94 7.38 -7.64
C ILE A 66 -0.07 7.91 -8.67
N GLY A 67 -0.77 9.00 -8.37
CA GLY A 67 -1.69 9.66 -9.31
C GLY A 67 -0.98 10.15 -10.56
N ILE A 68 0.19 10.80 -10.43
CA ILE A 68 1.02 11.22 -11.56
C ILE A 68 1.50 10.00 -12.36
N LEU A 69 2.00 8.95 -11.69
CA LEU A 69 2.45 7.73 -12.35
C LEU A 69 1.30 7.11 -13.17
N LYS A 70 0.12 6.95 -12.57
CA LYS A 70 -1.09 6.46 -13.26
C LYS A 70 -1.55 7.39 -14.38
N GLY A 71 -1.34 8.70 -14.25
CA GLY A 71 -1.65 9.67 -15.30
C GLY A 71 -0.73 9.55 -16.51
N ARG A 72 0.56 9.28 -16.27
CA ARG A 72 1.58 9.17 -17.31
C ARG A 72 1.59 7.81 -17.99
N TRP A 73 1.38 6.73 -17.24
CA TRP A 73 1.38 5.36 -17.76
C TRP A 73 0.00 4.72 -17.62
N ALA A 74 -0.71 4.63 -18.75
CA ALA A 74 -2.04 4.01 -18.82
C ALA A 74 -2.04 2.56 -18.28
N SER A 75 -0.92 1.85 -18.44
CA SER A 75 -0.70 0.51 -17.91
C SER A 75 -0.85 0.39 -16.40
N LEU A 76 -0.65 1.47 -15.64
CA LEU A 76 -0.78 1.50 -14.18
C LEU A 76 -2.19 1.81 -13.68
N ARG A 77 -3.11 2.27 -14.55
CA ARG A 77 -4.52 2.49 -14.19
C ARG A 77 -5.27 1.18 -14.14
N GLU A 78 -5.16 0.42 -15.22
CA GLU A 78 -5.67 -0.92 -15.42
C GLU A 78 -4.92 -1.47 -16.64
N LEU A 79 -4.05 -2.46 -16.44
CA LEU A 79 -3.58 -3.28 -17.55
C LEU A 79 -4.76 -4.20 -17.91
N ARG A 80 -5.56 -3.81 -18.91
CA ARG A 80 -6.64 -4.68 -19.45
C ARG A 80 -6.09 -5.94 -20.13
N LEU A 81 -4.77 -6.03 -20.26
CA LEU A 81 -4.05 -7.14 -20.85
C LEU A 81 -3.49 -8.00 -19.73
N LYS A 82 -4.00 -9.23 -19.63
CA LYS A 82 -3.48 -10.24 -18.71
C LYS A 82 -2.35 -10.98 -19.42
N LEU A 83 -1.13 -10.48 -19.29
CA LEU A 83 0.07 -11.13 -19.83
C LEU A 83 0.50 -12.26 -18.88
N ASN A 84 0.12 -13.49 -19.19
CA ASN A 84 0.46 -14.67 -18.40
C ASN A 84 1.70 -15.38 -18.93
N ASP A 85 1.97 -15.26 -20.23
CA ASP A 85 3.12 -15.88 -20.89
C ASP A 85 3.79 -14.92 -21.88
N LYS A 86 5.00 -15.26 -22.33
CA LYS A 86 5.75 -14.55 -23.37
C LYS A 86 4.96 -14.45 -24.68
N ASP A 87 4.14 -15.44 -24.98
CA ASP A 87 3.32 -15.47 -26.20
C ASP A 87 2.24 -14.38 -26.20
N ASP A 88 1.72 -14.02 -25.01
CA ASP A 88 0.79 -12.89 -24.84
C ASP A 88 1.46 -11.55 -25.13
N ILE A 89 2.79 -11.45 -25.12
CA ILE A 89 3.53 -10.22 -25.41
C ILE A 89 3.76 -10.07 -26.91
N THR A 90 4.14 -11.16 -27.58
CA THR A 90 4.43 -11.17 -29.04
C THR A 90 3.20 -10.91 -29.90
N SER A 91 2.00 -11.32 -29.47
CA SER A 91 0.75 -11.12 -30.24
C SER A 91 0.28 -9.66 -30.35
N TYR A 92 0.91 -8.72 -29.64
CA TYR A 92 0.59 -7.29 -29.70
C TYR A 92 1.72 -6.42 -30.26
N VAL A 93 2.82 -7.04 -30.69
CA VAL A 93 3.93 -6.37 -31.38
C VAL A 93 3.88 -6.78 -32.86
N ASP A 94 2.81 -6.37 -33.55
CA ASP A 94 2.66 -6.34 -35.01
C ASP A 94 2.10 -4.96 -35.41
#